data_AF-A0A437UUW5-F1
#
_entry.id   AF-A0A437UUW5-F1
#
_cell.length_a   1.000
_cell.length_b   1.000
_cell.length_c   1.000
_cell.angle_alpha   90.00
_cell.angle_beta   90.00
_cell.angle_gamma   90.00
#
_symmetry.space_group_name_H-M   'P 1'
#
loop_
_entity.id
_entity.type
_entity.pdbx_description
1 polymer ?
#
loop_
_entity_poly.entity_id
_entity_poly.type
_entity_poly.pdbx_seq_one_letter_code
_entity_poly.pdbx_strand_id
1 'polypeptide(L)' 'MSTQPSTVEEYIARSSDGKAERLRLVRTAILSAVPQAEELISWGMPTYRAVAQVGTSCMSVARRTI' A
#
# COMPACT_ATOMS: atom_id res chain seq x y z
N MET A 1 14.09 -22.28 8.75
CA MET A 1 12.92 -21.96 7.91
C MET A 1 12.78 -20.45 7.90
N SER A 2 12.85 -19.78 6.75
CA SER A 2 12.81 -18.32 6.71
C SER A 2 11.39 -17.84 7.02
N THR A 3 11.20 -17.27 8.21
CA THR A 3 9.89 -16.85 8.73
C THR A 3 9.42 -15.53 8.11
N GLN A 4 10.23 -14.87 7.29
CA GLN A 4 9.89 -13.57 6.72
C GLN A 4 9.11 -13.70 5.41
N PRO A 5 8.02 -12.92 5.24
CA PRO A 5 7.32 -12.84 3.96
C PRO A 5 8.20 -12.12 2.94
N SER A 6 8.15 -12.57 1.69
CA SER A 6 8.94 -11.99 0.59
C SER A 6 8.18 -10.91 -0.17
N THR A 7 6.84 -10.89 -0.04
CA THR A 7 5.96 -9.93 -0.72
C THR A 7 4.88 -9.42 0.23
N VAL A 8 4.32 -8.25 -0.11
CA VAL A 8 3.18 -7.66 0.62
C VAL A 8 1.97 -8.60 0.60
N GLU A 9 1.69 -9.24 -0.53
CA GLU A 9 0.56 -10.19 -0.63
C GLU A 9 0.78 -11.40 0.28
N GLU A 10 2.00 -11.94 0.35
CA GLU A 10 2.33 -13.02 1.26
C GLU A 10 2.21 -12.59 2.74
N TYR A 11 2.59 -11.35 3.07
CA TYR A 11 2.38 -10.78 4.40
C TYR A 11 0.89 -10.71 4.76
N ILE A 12 0.04 -10.28 3.81
CA ILE A 12 -1.41 -10.22 3.98
C ILE A 12 -1.99 -11.64 4.14
N ALA A 13 -1.56 -12.59 3.31
CA ALA A 13 -2.05 -13.98 3.36
C ALA A 13 -1.67 -14.71 4.64
N ARG A 14 -0.53 -14.35 5.26
CA ARG A 14 -0.11 -14.87 6.58
C ARG A 14 -0.83 -14.21 7.74
N SER A 15 -1.51 -13.08 7.51
CA SER A 15 -2.26 -12.38 8.55
C SER A 15 -3.58 -13.11 8.81
N SER A 16 -4.01 -13.19 10.08
CA SER A 16 -5.34 -13.71 10.46
C SER A 16 -6.46 -13.00 9.69
N ASP A 17 -7.54 -13.69 9.34
CA ASP A 17 -8.60 -13.22 8.43
C ASP A 17 -9.07 -11.78 8.65
N GLY A 18 -9.37 -11.40 9.91
CA GLY A 18 -9.82 -10.04 10.22
C GLY A 18 -8.77 -8.94 10.00
N LYS A 19 -7.48 -9.27 10.03
CA LYS A 19 -6.37 -8.33 9.75
C LYS A 19 -6.07 -8.29 8.25
N ALA A 20 -6.13 -9.42 7.56
CA ALA A 20 -5.86 -9.51 6.13
C ALA A 20 -6.79 -8.59 5.33
N GLU A 21 -8.08 -8.57 5.65
CA GLU A 21 -9.04 -7.70 4.97
C GLU A 21 -8.74 -6.21 5.17
N ARG A 22 -8.42 -5.81 6.41
CA ARG A 22 -8.01 -4.42 6.69
C ARG A 22 -6.71 -4.04 5.97
N LEU A 23 -5.75 -4.95 5.88
CA LEU A 23 -4.49 -4.70 5.17
C LEU A 23 -4.71 -4.54 3.66
N ARG A 24 -5.65 -5.29 3.08
CA ARG A 24 -6.05 -5.08 1.67
C ARG A 24 -6.67 -3.70 1.46
N LEU A 25 -7.54 -3.24 2.36
CA LEU A 25 -8.11 -1.90 2.27
C LEU A 25 -7.03 -0.81 2.34
N VAL A 26 -6.07 -0.95 3.26
CA VAL A 26 -4.93 -0.03 3.37
C VAL A 26 -4.09 -0.04 2.09
N ARG A 27 -3.77 -1.23 1.56
CA ARG A 27 -3.04 -1.39 0.28
C ARG A 27 -3.75 -0.67 -0.85
N THR A 28 -5.06 -0.88 -1.02
CA THR A 28 -5.86 -0.22 -2.04
C THR A 28 -5.86 1.30 -1.87
N ALA A 29 -6.00 1.80 -0.63
CA ALA A 29 -5.98 3.24 -0.36
C ALA A 29 -4.63 3.87 -0.72
N ILE A 30 -3.51 3.20 -0.38
CA ILE A 30 -2.16 3.66 -0.71
C ILE A 30 -1.95 3.68 -2.23
N LEU A 31 -2.28 2.61 -2.93
CA LEU A 31 -2.13 2.53 -4.39
C LEU A 31 -3.08 3.48 -5.14
N SER A 32 -4.24 3.80 -4.55
CA SER A 32 -5.15 4.82 -5.12
C SER A 32 -4.59 6.23 -4.97
N ALA A 33 -3.93 6.52 -3.84
CA ALA A 33 -3.30 7.81 -3.59
C ALA A 33 -1.98 7.98 -4.33
N VAL A 34 -1.21 6.90 -4.47
CA VAL A 34 0.10 6.86 -5.13
C VAL A 34 0.16 5.64 -6.04
N PRO A 35 -0.36 5.73 -7.28
CA PRO A 35 -0.40 4.60 -8.23
C PRO A 35 0.96 4.04 -8.61
N GLN A 36 2.02 4.83 -8.45
CA GLN A 36 3.40 4.43 -8.75
C GLN A 36 4.18 3.98 -7.49
N ALA A 37 3.52 3.77 -6.36
CA ALA A 37 4.19 3.31 -5.16
C ALA A 37 4.78 1.91 -5.37
N GLU A 38 6.07 1.74 -5.07
CA GLU A 38 6.71 0.43 -5.07
C GLU A 38 6.35 -0.33 -3.80
N GLU A 39 5.88 -1.58 -3.96
CA GLU A 39 5.56 -2.48 -2.85
C GLU A 39 6.78 -3.35 -2.51
N LEU A 40 7.26 -3.26 -1.28
CA LEU A 40 8.47 -3.96 -0.85
C LEU A 40 8.37 -4.42 0.60
N ILE A 41 9.09 -5.49 0.95
CA ILE A 41 9.20 -5.95 2.34
C ILE A 41 10.52 -5.45 2.93
N SER A 42 10.44 -4.72 4.04
CA SER A 42 11.60 -4.29 4.81
C SER A 42 11.44 -4.75 6.26
N TRP A 43 12.45 -5.42 6.82
CA TRP A 43 12.41 -5.99 8.18
C TRP A 43 11.20 -6.90 8.44
N GLY A 44 10.70 -7.59 7.41
CA GLY A 44 9.49 -8.41 7.48
C GLY A 44 8.17 -7.63 7.50
N MET A 45 8.18 -6.33 7.26
CA MET A 45 7.01 -5.45 7.22
C MET A 45 6.73 -4.92 5.80
N PRO A 46 5.46 -4.82 5.38
CA PRO A 46 5.09 -4.21 4.11
C PRO A 46 5.41 -2.73 4.15
N THR A 47 6.21 -2.29 3.18
CA THR A 47 6.67 -0.92 3.01
C THR A 47 6.28 -0.45 1.61
N TYR A 48 5.77 0.78 1.55
CA TYR A 48 5.39 1.42 0.29
C TYR A 48 6.31 2.60 0.06
N ARG A 49 7.09 2.55 -1.01
CA ARG A 49 8.00 3.63 -1.37
C ARG A 49 7.34 4.50 -2.43
N ALA A 50 7.03 5.73 -2.07
CA ALA A 50 6.65 6.75 -3.03
C ALA A 50 7.92 7.21 -3.77
N VAL A 51 8.07 6.79 -5.03
CA VAL A 51 9.01 7.43 -5.94
C VAL A 51 8.42 8.79 -6.29
N ALA A 52 9.12 9.86 -5.91
CA ALA A 52 8.66 11.21 -6.17
C ALA A 52 8.48 11.40 -7.69
N GLN A 53 7.24 11.59 -8.13
CA GLN A 53 7.02 12.03 -9.50
C GLN A 53 7.45 13.49 -9.59
N VAL A 54 8.53 13.74 -10.34
CA VAL A 54 8.88 15.10 -10.76
C VAL A 54 7.79 15.57 -11.72
N GLY A 55 6.80 16.26 -11.17
CA GLY A 55 5.75 16.92 -11.91
C GLY A 55 4.59 16.01 -12.34
N THR A 56 3.54 15.94 -11.53
CA THR A 56 2.20 16.10 -12.09
C THR A 56 1.27 16.71 -11.05
N SER A 57 0.82 17.92 -11.38
CA SER A 57 -0.39 18.60 -10.95
C SER A 57 -1.05 18.09 -9.66
N CYS A 58 -1.05 18.97 -8.66
CA CYS A 58 -2.06 19.04 -7.62
C CYS A 58 -3.46 19.12 -8.27
N MET A 59 -4.02 17.98 -8.69
CA MET A 59 -5.37 17.93 -9.21
C MET A 59 -6.31 17.61 -8.05
N SER A 60 -6.69 18.69 -7.37
CA SER A 60 -8.07 18.94 -6.91
C SER A 60 -8.85 17.71 -6.43
N VAL A 61 -8.85 17.49 -5.12
CA VAL A 61 -10.03 16.91 -4.45
C VAL A 61 -11.15 17.92 -4.62
N ALA A 62 -11.90 17.80 -5.72
CA ALA A 62 -13.15 18.50 -5.91
C ALA A 62 -14.15 17.96 -4.87
N ARG A 63 -14.17 18.60 -3.71
CA ARG A 63 -15.25 18.43 -2.73
C ARG A 63 -16.54 18.89 -3.40
N ARG A 64 -17.30 17.93 -3.93
CA ARG A 64 -18.69 18.12 -4.36
C ARG A 64 -19.58 18.13 -3.11
N THR A 65 -19.80 19.33 -2.59
CA THR A 65 -20.89 19.75 -1.70
C THR A 65 -20.82 21.28 -1.75
N ILE A 66 -21.81 22.05 -2.18
CA ILE A 66 -23.27 21.99 -2.01
C ILE A 66 -23.93 22.49 -3.32
#